data_AF-A0A968JUF7-F1
#
_entry.id   AF-A0A968JUF7-F1
#
_cell.length_a   1.000
_cell.length_b   1.000
_cell.length_c   1.000
_cell.angle_alpha   90.00
_cell.angle_beta   90.00
_cell.angle_gamma   90.00
#
_symmetry.space_group_name_H-M   'P 1'
#
loop_
_entity.id
_entity.type
_entity.pdbx_description
1 polymer ?
#
loop_
_entity_poly.entity_id
_entity_poly.type
_entity_poly.pdbx_seq_one_letter_code
_entity_poly.pdbx_strand_id
1 'polypeptide(L)'
;MLRILLPFLFVCTSTIAQTINPKITVNISQASLLRVNAGGNVQIIDNEYITLGGDALVTGGTPSYLYLWKNELGEELSSEKITAVNTPGKYILMVTDIKHCTATDTLLVSTFTSLHKNFSEEIMKIYNDTKSNSLLISFNENSPFLKLS
;
A
#
# COMPACT_ATOMS: atom_id res chain seq x y z
N MET A 1 56.28 28.16 18.36
CA MET A 1 55.66 26.90 17.91
C MET A 1 55.37 26.11 19.18
N LEU A 2 54.14 25.79 19.58
CA LEU A 2 52.91 25.50 18.86
C LEU A 2 51.74 26.17 19.61
N ARG A 3 50.95 26.96 18.89
CA ARG A 3 49.72 27.60 19.37
C ARG A 3 48.58 26.58 19.26
N ILE A 4 47.79 26.39 20.32
CA ILE A 4 46.46 25.76 20.22
C ILE A 4 45.44 26.86 20.51
N LEU A 5 44.68 27.24 19.47
CA LEU A 5 43.50 28.10 19.58
C LEU A 5 42.32 27.25 20.06
N LEU A 6 41.68 27.65 21.16
CA LEU A 6 40.24 27.49 21.33
C LEU A 6 39.68 28.85 21.79
N PRO A 7 38.99 29.61 20.93
CA PRO A 7 38.43 30.88 21.32
C PRO A 7 36.96 30.72 21.76
N PHE A 8 36.60 31.51 22.77
CA PHE A 8 35.25 31.83 23.24
C PHE A 8 34.56 30.88 24.23
N LEU A 9 35.10 30.88 25.45
CA LEU A 9 34.31 30.71 26.66
C LEU A 9 33.58 32.05 26.94
N PHE A 10 32.31 32.19 26.54
CA PHE A 10 31.46 33.27 27.06
C PHE A 10 30.92 32.84 28.43
N VAL A 11 31.53 33.34 29.50
CA VAL A 11 30.99 33.21 30.86
C VAL A 11 30.03 34.36 31.08
N CYS A 12 28.72 34.10 30.99
CA CYS A 12 27.73 35.03 31.48
C CYS A 12 27.57 34.81 32.98
N THR A 13 28.11 35.71 33.79
CA THR A 13 27.86 35.74 35.23
C THR A 13 26.50 36.38 35.49
N SER A 14 25.56 35.58 35.99
CA SER A 14 24.48 36.12 36.81
C SER A 14 24.34 35.23 38.04
N THR A 15 24.52 35.86 39.20
CA THR A 15 24.36 35.21 40.51
C THR A 15 22.96 35.53 41.04
N ILE A 16 22.44 34.58 41.82
CA ILE A 16 21.35 34.65 42.80
C ILE A 16 20.03 34.02 42.32
N ALA A 17 19.87 32.72 42.63
CA ALA A 17 18.93 32.26 43.64
C ALA A 17 19.10 30.74 43.81
N GLN A 18 19.21 30.31 45.06
CA GLN A 18 19.21 28.92 45.47
C GLN A 18 17.94 28.23 44.99
N THR A 19 18.06 27.30 44.05
CA THR A 19 17.07 26.25 43.81
C THR A 19 17.84 24.95 43.54
N ILE A 20 17.88 24.13 44.58
CA ILE A 20 17.99 22.67 44.59
C ILE A 20 17.93 22.03 43.19
N ASN A 21 19.05 21.46 42.75
CA ASN A 21 19.22 20.66 41.53
C ASN A 21 18.55 21.23 40.27
N PRO A 22 19.25 22.05 39.45
CA PRO A 22 18.75 22.35 38.12
C PRO A 22 18.78 21.06 37.30
N LYS A 23 17.66 20.33 37.27
CA LYS A 23 17.44 19.21 36.37
C LYS A 23 17.24 19.81 34.99
N ILE A 24 18.34 20.02 34.27
CA ILE A 24 18.34 20.33 32.84
C ILE A 24 17.66 19.12 32.18
N THR A 25 16.38 19.28 31.86
CA THR A 25 15.61 18.24 31.21
C THR A 25 15.85 18.40 29.72
N VAL A 26 16.80 17.64 29.19
CA VAL A 26 16.93 17.46 27.75
C VAL A 26 15.77 16.56 27.33
N ASN A 27 14.72 17.14 26.75
CA ASN A 27 13.65 16.36 26.14
C ASN A 27 14.20 15.70 24.87
N ILE A 28 14.71 14.47 25.03
CA ILE A 28 15.05 13.62 23.90
C ILE A 28 13.74 13.05 23.37
N SER A 29 13.04 13.85 22.56
CA SER A 29 11.91 13.36 21.76
C SER A 29 12.48 12.41 20.71
N GLN A 30 12.68 11.14 21.05
CA GLN A 30 13.01 10.15 20.03
C GLN A 30 11.79 10.01 19.12
N ALA A 31 11.96 10.30 17.82
CA ALA A 31 10.91 10.06 16.85
C ALA A 31 10.53 8.58 16.90
N SER A 32 9.23 8.28 16.92
CA SER A 32 8.75 6.91 16.75
C SER A 32 9.29 6.34 15.43
N LEU A 33 9.63 5.05 15.40
CA LEU A 33 10.08 4.39 14.18
C LEU A 33 9.06 4.59 13.05
N LEU A 34 9.50 5.02 11.87
CA LEU A 34 8.66 5.11 10.68
C LEU A 34 8.33 3.71 10.17
N ARG A 35 7.05 3.42 9.98
CA ARG A 35 6.53 2.18 9.40
C ARG A 35 5.56 2.51 8.28
N VAL A 36 5.61 1.73 7.21
CA VAL A 36 4.80 1.90 6.01
C VAL A 36 3.98 0.64 5.77
N ASN A 37 2.76 0.82 5.29
CA ASN A 37 1.87 -0.24 4.83
C ASN A 37 1.32 0.16 3.46
N ALA A 38 1.73 -0.53 2.40
CA ALA A 38 1.28 -0.29 1.03
C ALA A 38 -0.16 -0.81 0.80
N GLY A 39 -0.66 -1.66 1.68
CA GLY A 39 -1.95 -2.34 1.57
C GLY A 39 -1.80 -3.83 1.29
N GLY A 40 -2.93 -4.54 1.26
CA GLY A 40 -2.97 -5.95 0.87
C GLY A 40 -2.78 -6.15 -0.64
N ASN A 41 -2.50 -7.38 -1.04
CA ASN A 41 -2.52 -7.75 -2.45
C ASN A 41 -3.93 -7.58 -3.02
N VAL A 42 -4.00 -7.12 -4.26
CA VAL A 42 -5.26 -6.83 -4.95
C VAL A 42 -5.32 -7.52 -6.30
N GLN A 43 -6.53 -7.63 -6.83
CA GLN A 43 -6.80 -8.20 -8.14
C GLN A 43 -7.45 -7.15 -9.04
N ILE A 44 -7.08 -7.15 -10.32
CA ILE A 44 -7.58 -6.23 -11.34
C ILE A 44 -8.18 -6.99 -12.51
N ILE A 45 -9.21 -6.43 -13.12
CA ILE A 45 -9.74 -6.91 -14.41
C ILE A 45 -8.87 -6.27 -15.50
N ASP A 46 -8.55 -7.03 -16.55
CA ASP A 46 -7.75 -6.50 -17.67
C ASP A 46 -8.36 -5.20 -18.20
N ASN A 47 -7.51 -4.21 -18.43
CA ASN A 47 -7.85 -2.85 -18.87
C ASN A 47 -8.67 -2.00 -17.89
N GLU A 48 -8.87 -2.42 -16.64
CA GLU A 48 -9.39 -1.54 -15.58
C GLU A 48 -8.26 -0.86 -14.80
N TYR A 49 -8.59 0.21 -14.07
CA TYR A 49 -7.68 0.86 -13.14
C TYR A 49 -8.07 0.53 -11.70
N ILE A 50 -7.07 0.22 -10.87
CA ILE A 50 -7.23 0.08 -9.42
C ILE A 50 -6.45 1.17 -8.70
N THR A 51 -7.01 1.65 -7.60
CA THR A 51 -6.37 2.61 -6.72
C THR A 51 -5.51 1.90 -5.68
N LEU A 52 -4.25 2.30 -5.55
CA LEU A 52 -3.32 1.88 -4.50
C LEU A 52 -3.11 3.03 -3.51
N GLY A 53 -2.81 2.69 -2.25
CA GLY A 53 -2.67 3.65 -1.16
C GLY A 53 -4.00 3.91 -0.43
N GLY A 54 -4.11 5.07 0.23
CA GLY A 54 -5.31 5.45 0.99
C GLY A 54 -4.97 5.97 2.38
N ASP A 55 -5.81 5.64 3.36
CA ASP A 55 -5.61 6.03 4.75
C ASP A 55 -4.75 5.02 5.52
N ALA A 56 -4.11 5.51 6.60
CA ALA A 56 -3.26 4.70 7.47
C ALA A 56 -2.03 4.02 6.81
N LEU A 57 -1.49 4.59 5.73
CA LEU A 57 -0.26 4.09 5.09
C LEU A 57 1.00 4.22 5.96
N VAL A 58 0.97 5.13 6.94
CA VAL A 58 2.14 5.49 7.73
C VAL A 58 1.80 5.42 9.21
N THR A 59 2.67 4.79 9.99
CA THR A 59 2.64 4.87 11.45
C THR A 59 4.02 5.25 11.98
N GLY A 60 4.05 6.10 13.01
CA GLY A 60 5.29 6.64 13.56
C GLY A 60 5.97 7.69 12.67
N GLY A 61 7.30 7.81 12.78
CA GLY A 61 8.09 8.86 12.13
C GLY A 61 7.83 10.27 12.70
N THR A 62 8.34 11.28 12.00
CA THR A 62 8.07 12.70 12.27
C THR A 62 7.12 13.26 11.20
N PRO A 63 5.96 13.86 11.56
CA PRO A 63 4.96 14.31 10.60
C PRO A 63 5.47 15.25 9.49
N SER A 64 4.72 15.25 8.39
CA SER A 64 5.11 15.59 7.02
C SER A 64 5.87 14.46 6.35
N TYR A 65 5.21 13.83 5.37
CA TYR A 65 5.68 12.65 4.68
C TYR A 65 5.68 12.88 3.17
N LEU A 66 6.76 12.43 2.52
CA LEU A 66 6.87 12.35 1.07
C LEU A 66 6.61 10.90 0.64
N TYR A 67 5.77 10.71 -0.36
CA TYR A 67 5.41 9.41 -0.90
C TYR A 67 6.11 9.20 -2.24
N LEU A 68 6.44 7.96 -2.55
CA LEU A 68 6.98 7.55 -3.84
C LEU A 68 6.52 6.13 -4.17
N TRP A 69 5.70 6.01 -5.20
CA TRP A 69 5.29 4.74 -5.77
C TRP A 69 6.20 4.36 -6.92
N LYS A 70 6.63 3.10 -6.93
CA LYS A 70 7.43 2.50 -7.99
C LYS A 70 6.85 1.18 -8.46
N ASN A 71 7.12 0.83 -9.73
CA ASN A 71 6.90 -0.53 -10.21
C ASN A 71 8.06 -1.46 -9.82
N GLU A 72 7.97 -2.72 -10.21
CA GLU A 72 8.99 -3.74 -9.94
C GLU A 72 10.35 -3.47 -10.60
N LEU A 73 10.37 -2.67 -11.67
CA LEU A 73 11.60 -2.23 -12.35
C LEU A 73 12.26 -1.03 -11.65
N GLY A 74 11.60 -0.47 -10.63
CA GLY A 74 12.08 0.70 -9.89
C GLY A 74 11.76 2.04 -10.56
N GLU A 75 10.96 2.03 -11.62
CA GLU A 75 10.48 3.24 -12.29
C GLU A 75 9.48 3.97 -11.41
N GLU A 76 9.59 5.29 -11.33
CA GLU A 76 8.69 6.15 -10.57
C GLU A 76 7.34 6.27 -11.27
N LEU A 77 6.27 5.97 -10.52
CA LEU A 77 4.89 6.03 -10.98
C LEU A 77 4.17 7.28 -10.49
N SER A 78 4.39 7.65 -9.23
CA SER A 78 3.71 8.77 -8.58
C SER A 78 4.42 9.19 -7.30
N SER A 79 4.35 10.47 -6.94
CA SER A 79 4.81 11.03 -5.65
C SER A 79 3.65 11.38 -4.69
N GLU A 80 2.43 10.99 -5.06
CA GLU A 80 1.22 11.20 -4.28
C GLU A 80 0.98 10.07 -3.26
N LYS A 81 0.17 10.37 -2.23
CA LYS A 81 -0.27 9.37 -1.23
C LYS A 81 -1.04 8.21 -1.88
N ILE A 82 -1.74 8.49 -2.97
CA ILE A 82 -2.62 7.57 -3.70
C ILE A 82 -2.16 7.54 -5.16
N THR A 83 -2.19 6.36 -5.78
CA THR A 83 -1.90 6.21 -7.21
C THR A 83 -2.90 5.26 -7.87
N ALA A 84 -3.07 5.36 -9.19
CA ALA A 84 -3.90 4.45 -9.97
C ALA A 84 -3.03 3.65 -10.94
N VAL A 85 -3.26 2.35 -11.02
CA VAL A 85 -2.48 1.43 -11.85
C VAL A 85 -3.42 0.48 -12.59
N ASN A 86 -3.02 0.05 -13.78
CA ASN A 86 -3.82 -0.85 -14.64
C ASN A 86 -3.06 -2.11 -15.09
N THR A 87 -1.80 -2.25 -14.70
CA THR A 87 -0.97 -3.41 -15.06
C THR A 87 -0.76 -4.31 -13.85
N PRO A 88 -0.87 -5.64 -14.01
CA PRO A 88 -0.42 -6.57 -12.98
C PRO A 88 1.08 -6.44 -12.77
N GLY A 89 1.50 -6.66 -11.53
CA GLY A 89 2.89 -6.55 -11.14
C GLY A 89 3.05 -6.19 -9.67
N LYS A 90 4.30 -6.14 -9.23
CA LYS A 90 4.64 -5.69 -7.88
C LYS A 90 4.78 -4.16 -7.85
N TYR A 91 4.19 -3.55 -6.83
CA TYR A 91 4.27 -2.12 -6.58
C TYR A 91 4.93 -1.86 -5.23
N ILE A 92 5.79 -0.86 -5.19
CA ILE A 92 6.62 -0.51 -4.04
C ILE A 92 6.23 0.90 -3.61
N LEU A 93 5.79 1.02 -2.35
CA LEU A 93 5.59 2.30 -1.70
C LEU A 93 6.82 2.62 -0.86
N MET A 94 7.44 3.77 -1.10
CA MET A 94 8.47 4.34 -0.25
C MET A 94 7.94 5.63 0.38
N VAL A 95 8.14 5.79 1.69
CA VAL A 95 7.78 7.00 2.41
C VAL A 95 9.00 7.56 3.11
N THR A 96 9.17 8.88 3.02
CA THR A 96 10.23 9.63 3.71
C THR A 96 9.61 10.67 4.64
N ASP A 97 10.05 10.73 5.89
CA ASP A 97 9.60 11.73 6.85
C ASP A 97 10.44 13.03 6.80
N ILE A 98 10.02 14.08 7.54
CA ILE A 98 10.74 15.37 7.57
C ILE A 98 12.13 15.31 8.23
N LYS A 99 12.46 14.21 8.90
CA LYS A 99 13.79 13.93 9.46
C LYS A 99 14.62 13.03 8.55
N HIS A 100 14.16 12.80 7.32
CA HIS A 100 14.79 11.97 6.30
C HIS A 100 14.88 10.48 6.68
N CYS A 101 14.04 10.01 7.60
CA CYS A 101 13.86 8.58 7.81
C CYS A 101 13.03 8.01 6.65
N THR A 102 13.45 6.87 6.10
CA THR A 102 12.76 6.18 5.01
C THR A 102 12.25 4.82 5.44
N ALA A 103 11.11 4.43 4.90
CA ALA A 103 10.56 3.09 5.05
C ALA A 103 9.85 2.70 3.75
N THR A 104 9.81 1.39 3.49
CA THR A 104 9.21 0.83 2.28
C THR A 104 8.25 -0.30 2.62
N ASP A 105 7.24 -0.48 1.78
CA ASP A 105 6.40 -1.67 1.77
C ASP A 105 5.97 -1.99 0.34
N THR A 106 5.47 -3.20 0.11
CA THR A 106 5.15 -3.69 -1.22
C THR A 106 3.82 -4.42 -1.26
N LEU A 107 3.10 -4.27 -2.37
CA LEU A 107 1.88 -5.03 -2.66
C LEU A 107 1.97 -5.66 -4.06
N LEU A 108 1.22 -6.73 -4.26
CA LEU A 108 1.06 -7.38 -5.56
C LEU A 108 -0.32 -7.03 -6.15
N VAL A 109 -0.31 -6.56 -7.41
CA VAL A 109 -1.50 -6.51 -8.25
C VAL A 109 -1.48 -7.71 -9.17
N SER A 110 -2.50 -8.55 -9.10
CA SER A 110 -2.65 -9.71 -9.99
C SER A 110 -3.89 -9.55 -10.85
N THR A 111 -3.96 -10.22 -11.99
CA THR A 111 -5.17 -10.19 -12.83
C THR A 111 -6.16 -11.24 -12.38
N PHE A 112 -7.45 -10.92 -12.50
CA PHE A 112 -8.47 -11.95 -12.54
C PHE A 112 -8.40 -12.65 -13.88
N THR A 113 -8.03 -13.92 -13.88
CA THR A 113 -8.35 -14.79 -15.01
C THR A 113 -9.83 -15.13 -14.90
N SER A 114 -10.68 -14.37 -15.59
CA SER A 114 -12.08 -14.78 -15.74
C SER A 114 -12.10 -16.13 -16.44
N LEU A 115 -12.50 -17.19 -15.74
CA LEU A 115 -12.92 -18.44 -16.36
C LEU A 115 -14.31 -18.27 -16.99
N HIS A 116 -14.51 -17.19 -17.75
CA HIS A 116 -15.57 -17.17 -18.73
C HIS A 116 -15.09 -17.99 -19.92
N LYS A 117 -15.51 -19.27 -19.98
CA LYS A 117 -15.78 -19.83 -21.30
C LYS A 117 -16.75 -18.86 -21.94
N ASN A 118 -16.32 -18.24 -23.02
CA ASN A 118 -17.13 -17.36 -23.83
C ASN A 118 -18.38 -18.16 -24.24
N PHE A 119 -19.47 -18.02 -23.50
CA PHE A 119 -20.80 -18.41 -23.99
C PHE A 119 -21.27 -17.28 -24.93
N SER A 120 -20.42 -16.95 -25.89
CA SER A 120 -20.78 -16.10 -27.01
C SER A 120 -21.53 -16.97 -28.00
N GLU A 121 -22.85 -16.80 -28.00
CA GLU A 121 -23.81 -17.25 -29.03
C GLU A 121 -24.30 -18.70 -29.02
N GLU A 122 -24.58 -19.32 -27.87
CA GLU A 122 -25.62 -20.38 -27.90
C GLU A 122 -26.48 -20.42 -26.65
N ILE A 123 -27.71 -19.96 -26.87
CA ILE A 123 -28.90 -19.94 -26.03
C ILE A 123 -28.95 -21.16 -25.10
N MET A 124 -28.76 -20.94 -23.80
CA MET A 124 -29.09 -21.92 -22.77
C MET A 124 -30.59 -22.23 -22.89
N LYS A 125 -30.95 -23.48 -23.19
CA LYS A 125 -32.35 -23.95 -23.25
C LYS A 125 -32.65 -24.76 -22.00
N ILE A 126 -33.73 -24.40 -21.31
CA ILE A 126 -34.22 -25.08 -20.11
C ILE A 126 -35.48 -25.85 -20.48
N TYR A 127 -35.47 -27.16 -20.24
CA TYR A 127 -36.61 -28.04 -20.46
C TYR A 127 -37.07 -28.63 -19.13
N ASN A 128 -38.38 -28.63 -18.88
CA ASN A 128 -38.95 -29.32 -17.73
C ASN A 128 -39.27 -30.77 -18.12
N ASP A 129 -38.64 -31.75 -17.47
CA ASP A 129 -38.95 -33.17 -17.63
C ASP A 129 -39.92 -33.61 -16.54
N THR A 130 -41.20 -33.64 -16.89
CA THR A 130 -42.28 -34.03 -15.97
C THR A 130 -42.32 -35.52 -15.67
N LYS A 131 -41.62 -36.37 -16.45
CA LYS A 131 -41.55 -37.81 -16.15
C LYS A 131 -40.55 -38.09 -15.03
N SER A 132 -39.47 -37.32 -14.96
CA SER A 132 -38.46 -37.47 -13.91
C SER A 132 -38.47 -36.37 -12.84
N ASN A 133 -39.40 -35.41 -12.96
CA ASN A 133 -39.53 -34.25 -12.08
C ASN A 133 -38.22 -33.47 -11.93
N SER A 134 -37.55 -33.20 -13.06
CA SER A 134 -36.25 -32.54 -13.10
C SER A 134 -36.20 -31.48 -14.18
N LEU A 135 -35.36 -30.46 -13.99
CA LEU A 135 -35.02 -29.50 -15.04
C LEU A 135 -33.80 -30.01 -15.81
N LEU A 136 -33.88 -29.98 -17.13
CA LEU A 136 -32.81 -30.30 -18.05
C LEU A 136 -32.28 -28.99 -18.65
N ILE A 137 -31.00 -28.75 -18.48
CA ILE A 137 -30.33 -27.58 -19.06
C ILE A 137 -29.46 -28.08 -20.23
N SER A 138 -29.70 -27.53 -21.41
CA SER A 138 -28.90 -27.75 -22.61
C SER A 138 -28.12 -26.49 -22.94
N PHE A 139 -26.83 -26.69 -23.17
CA PHE A 139 -25.91 -25.69 -23.67
C PHE A 139 -25.57 -26.14 -25.09
N ASN A 140 -26.10 -25.49 -26.13
CA ASN A 140 -26.03 -25.89 -27.56
C ASN A 140 -26.82 -27.15 -27.97
N GLU A 141 -27.20 -27.22 -29.26
CA GLU A 141 -28.07 -28.30 -29.78
C GLU A 141 -27.39 -29.69 -29.78
N ASN A 142 -26.09 -29.78 -29.48
CA ASN A 142 -25.31 -31.02 -29.56
C ASN A 142 -24.65 -31.47 -28.24
N SER A 143 -24.85 -30.77 -27.11
CA SER A 143 -24.28 -31.19 -25.82
C SER A 143 -25.28 -32.01 -25.00
N PRO A 144 -24.81 -33.03 -24.24
CA PRO A 144 -25.66 -33.80 -23.37
C PRO A 144 -26.25 -32.92 -22.25
N PHE A 145 -27.53 -33.15 -21.94
CA PHE A 145 -28.26 -32.40 -20.91
C PHE A 145 -27.65 -32.60 -19.52
N LEU A 146 -27.50 -31.51 -18.75
CA LEU A 146 -27.28 -31.61 -17.30
C LEU A 146 -28.63 -31.77 -16.61
N LYS A 147 -28.79 -32.85 -15.85
CA LYS A 147 -29.97 -33.13 -15.04
C LYS A 147 -29.73 -32.63 -13.62
N LEU A 148 -30.53 -31.66 -13.17
CA LEU A 148 -30.54 -31.20 -11.78
C LEU A 148 -31.70 -31.87 -11.04
N SER A 149 -31.36 -32.60 -9.98
CA SER A 149 -32.30 -33.25 -9.05
C SER A 149 -32.72 -32.33 -7.92
#